data_AF-A0A4V3WGM5-F1
#
_entry.id   AF-A0A4V3WGM5-F1
#
_cell.length_a   1.000
_cell.length_b   1.000
_cell.length_c   1.000
_cell.angle_alpha   90.00
_cell.angle_beta   90.00
_cell.angle_gamma   90.00
#
_symmetry.space_group_name_H-M   'P 1'
#
loop_
_entity.id
_entity.type
_entity.pdbx_description
1 polymer ?
#
loop_
_entity_poly.entity_id
_entity_poly.type
_entity_poly.pdbx_seq_one_letter_code
_entity_poly.pdbx_strand_id
1 'polypeptide(L)'
;MRALDTIAESIRLGYAHPTKIINTLIEVENDGGLGAVRRIERHLSLGSAALRDRQHPNIGIAQQWLNSTRAYLITQAERKQAV
;
A
#
# COMPACT_ATOMS: atom_id res chain seq x y z
N MET A 1 2.03 -12.67 -3.91
CA MET A 1 3.46 -12.27 -3.87
C MET A 1 3.75 -11.02 -4.70
N ARG A 2 3.21 -10.86 -5.91
CA ARG A 2 3.42 -9.69 -6.81
C ARG A 2 3.24 -8.28 -6.23
N ALA A 3 2.35 -8.09 -5.25
CA ALA A 3 2.05 -6.76 -4.72
C ALA A 3 3.21 -6.15 -3.93
N LEU A 4 3.87 -6.94 -3.08
CA LEU A 4 5.04 -6.47 -2.32
C LEU A 4 6.23 -6.19 -3.25
N ASP A 5 6.40 -6.99 -4.31
CA ASP A 5 7.43 -6.75 -5.32
C ASP A 5 7.18 -5.44 -6.06
N THR A 6 5.94 -5.18 -6.47
CA THR A 6 5.52 -3.92 -7.11
C THR A 6 5.78 -2.72 -6.20
N ILE A 7 5.41 -2.82 -4.92
CA ILE A 7 5.64 -1.77 -3.93
C ILE A 7 7.14 -1.53 -3.74
N ALA A 8 7.92 -2.59 -3.58
CA ALA A 8 9.36 -2.51 -3.39
C ALA A 8 10.05 -1.88 -4.61
N GLU A 9 9.63 -2.25 -5.82
CA GLU A 9 10.11 -1.65 -7.06
C GLU A 9 9.78 -0.15 -7.14
N SER A 10 8.55 0.25 -6.82
CA SER A 10 8.18 1.66 -6.77
C SER A 10 9.03 2.47 -5.78
N ILE A 11 9.27 1.93 -4.58
CA ILE A 11 10.13 2.58 -3.57
C ILE A 11 11.57 2.66 -4.06
N ARG A 12 12.09 1.59 -4.69
CA ARG A 12 13.45 1.56 -5.24
C ARG A 12 13.63 2.58 -6.35
N LEU A 13 12.65 2.71 -7.25
CA LEU A 13 12.68 3.66 -8.37
C LEU A 13 12.33 5.09 -7.98
N GLY A 14 11.76 5.31 -6.78
CA GLY A 14 11.35 6.64 -6.34
C GLY A 14 10.07 7.14 -7.02
N TYR A 15 9.25 6.24 -7.55
CA TYR A 15 8.06 6.60 -8.32
C TYR A 15 6.90 5.63 -8.08
N ALA A 16 5.70 6.17 -7.86
CA ALA A 16 4.47 5.41 -7.78
C ALA A 16 3.31 6.14 -8.49
N HIS A 17 2.91 5.62 -9.64
CA HIS A 17 1.75 6.15 -10.37
C HIS A 17 0.45 5.83 -9.62
N PRO A 18 -0.47 6.80 -9.42
CA PRO A 18 -1.73 6.59 -8.68
C PRO A 18 -2.55 5.39 -9.16
N THR A 19 -2.71 5.23 -10.48
CA THR A 19 -3.40 4.08 -11.08
C THR A 19 -2.73 2.74 -10.73
N LYS A 20 -1.40 2.68 -10.69
CA LYS A 20 -0.68 1.46 -10.33
C LYS A 20 -0.94 1.10 -8.87
N ILE A 21 -0.98 2.10 -7.99
CA ILE A 21 -1.33 1.90 -6.57
C ILE A 21 -2.72 1.30 -6.45
N ILE A 22 -3.72 1.95 -7.04
CA ILE A 22 -5.13 1.51 -6.94
C ILE A 22 -5.31 0.11 -7.53
N ASN A 23 -4.78 -0.16 -8.72
CA ASN A 23 -4.89 -1.48 -9.35
C ASN A 23 -4.25 -2.57 -8.50
N THR A 24 -3.08 -2.29 -7.91
CA THR A 24 -2.41 -3.25 -7.01
C THR A 24 -3.27 -3.54 -5.77
N LEU A 25 -3.94 -2.53 -5.20
CA LEU A 25 -4.80 -2.72 -4.04
C LEU A 25 -6.07 -3.51 -4.37
N ILE A 26 -6.67 -3.27 -5.54
CA ILE A 26 -7.82 -4.04 -6.05
C ILE A 26 -7.41 -5.49 -6.28
N GLU A 27 -6.27 -5.75 -6.90
CA GLU A 27 -5.74 -7.11 -7.11
C GLU A 27 -5.55 -7.84 -5.77
N VAL A 28 -4.93 -7.17 -4.78
CA VAL A 28 -4.74 -7.75 -3.43
C VAL A 28 -6.08 -8.06 -2.76
N GLU A 29 -7.08 -7.18 -2.88
CA GLU A 29 -8.41 -7.43 -2.36
C GLU A 29 -9.09 -8.61 -3.08
N ASN A 30 -8.99 -8.69 -4.40
CA ASN A 30 -9.58 -9.78 -5.17
C ASN A 30 -8.97 -11.14 -4.78
N ASP A 31 -7.66 -11.19 -4.53
CA ASP A 31 -6.95 -12.42 -4.21
C ASP A 31 -7.20 -12.91 -2.76
N GLY A 32 -7.51 -12.02 -1.82
CA GLY A 32 -7.53 -12.39 -0.39
C GLY A 32 -8.41 -11.51 0.51
N GLY A 33 -9.34 -10.78 -0.09
CA GLY A 33 -10.23 -9.83 0.56
C GLY A 33 -9.52 -8.67 1.24
N LEU A 34 -10.29 -7.86 1.97
CA LEU A 34 -9.76 -6.75 2.78
C LEU A 34 -8.74 -7.20 3.83
N GLY A 35 -8.76 -8.48 4.24
CA GLY A 35 -7.76 -9.05 5.13
C GLY A 35 -6.35 -9.04 4.52
N ALA A 36 -6.23 -9.26 3.20
CA ALA A 36 -4.97 -9.16 2.48
C ALA A 36 -4.49 -7.71 2.38
N VAL A 37 -5.39 -6.76 2.11
CA VAL A 37 -5.07 -5.33 2.08
C VAL A 37 -4.58 -4.84 3.44
N ARG A 38 -5.20 -5.29 4.55
CA ARG A 38 -4.73 -5.00 5.91
C ARG A 38 -3.34 -5.59 6.21
N ARG A 39 -2.99 -6.74 5.63
CA ARG A 39 -1.62 -7.27 5.75
C ARG A 39 -0.62 -6.36 5.03
N ILE A 40 -0.95 -5.84 3.85
CA ILE A 40 -0.12 -4.88 3.13
C ILE A 40 0.05 -3.59 3.93
N GLU A 41 -1.02 -3.06 4.52
CA GLU A 41 -0.96 -1.87 5.39
C GLU A 41 0.04 -2.06 6.53
N ARG A 42 -0.01 -3.22 7.22
CA ARG A 42 0.94 -3.53 8.30
C ARG A 42 2.38 -3.62 7.80
N HIS A 43 2.62 -4.27 6.65
CA HIS A 43 3.97 -4.35 6.07
C HIS A 43 4.50 -2.98 5.68
N LEU A 44 3.66 -2.12 5.09
CA LEU A 44 4.01 -0.75 4.73
C LEU A 44 4.28 0.11 5.97
N SER A 45 3.51 -0.05 7.04
CA SER A 45 3.73 0.68 8.30
C SER A 45 5.08 0.31 8.92
N LEU A 46 5.39 -0.99 9.03
CA LEU A 46 6.68 -1.46 9.55
C LEU A 46 7.84 -1.08 8.64
N GLY A 47 7.69 -1.26 7.33
CA GLY A 47 8.69 -0.91 6.33
C GLY A 47 8.98 0.59 6.28
N SER A 48 7.95 1.44 6.39
CA SER A 48 8.13 2.89 6.41
C SER A 48 8.89 3.37 7.64
N ALA A 49 8.69 2.75 8.80
CA ALA A 49 9.49 3.05 9.99
C ALA A 49 10.97 2.69 9.76
N ALA A 50 11.26 1.48 9.27
CA ALA A 50 12.62 1.06 8.99
C ALA A 50 13.32 1.92 7.92
N LEU A 51 12.60 2.33 6.88
CA LEU A 51 13.14 3.22 5.83
C LEU A 51 13.43 4.62 6.38
N ARG A 52 12.62 5.12 7.31
CA ARG A 52 12.84 6.41 7.99
C ARG A 52 14.09 6.37 8.85
N ASP A 53 14.26 5.33 9.66
CA ASP A 53 15.42 5.18 10.55
C ASP A 53 16.73 5.13 9.76
N ARG A 54 16.69 4.56 8.56
CA ARG A 54 17.83 4.49 7.62
C ARG A 54 17.99 5.71 6.72
N GLN A 55 17.14 6.72 6.88
CA GLN A 55 17.10 7.93 6.03
C GLN A 55 17.03 7.60 4.53
N HIS A 56 16.23 6.60 4.17
CA HIS A 56 16.12 6.16 2.77
C HIS A 56 15.59 7.31 1.89
N PRO A 57 16.21 7.59 0.73
CA PRO A 57 15.89 8.76 -0.10
C PRO A 57 14.43 8.80 -0.56
N ASN A 58 13.82 7.62 -0.77
CA ASN A 58 12.46 7.51 -1.29
C ASN A 58 11.41 7.21 -0.21
N ILE A 59 11.62 7.63 1.03
CA ILE A 59 10.64 7.45 2.13
C ILE A 59 9.26 8.03 1.79
N GLY A 60 9.21 9.12 1.01
CA GLY A 60 7.96 9.71 0.54
C GLY A 60 7.09 8.73 -0.26
N ILE A 61 7.70 7.85 -1.05
CA ILE A 61 6.98 6.85 -1.86
C ILE A 61 6.41 5.74 -0.97
N ALA A 62 7.16 5.29 0.03
CA ALA A 62 6.65 4.32 1.02
C ALA A 62 5.45 4.91 1.79
N GLN A 63 5.54 6.19 2.17
CA GLN A 63 4.46 6.91 2.83
C GLN A 63 3.23 7.09 1.92
N GLN A 64 3.44 7.35 0.62
CA GLN A 64 2.37 7.44 -0.37
C GLN A 64 1.61 6.11 -0.47
N TRP A 65 2.31 4.99 -0.59
CA TRP A 65 1.70 3.66 -0.57
C TRP A 65 0.92 3.40 0.72
N LEU A 66 1.48 3.74 1.88
CA LEU A 66 0.81 3.56 3.17
C LEU A 66 -0.48 4.39 3.25
N ASN A 67 -0.43 5.67 2.86
CA ASN A 67 -1.57 6.56 2.91
C ASN A 67 -2.67 6.12 1.94
N SER A 68 -2.32 5.74 0.71
CA SER A 68 -3.28 5.22 -0.26
C SER A 68 -3.92 3.92 0.20
N THR A 69 -3.14 3.02 0.83
CA THR A 69 -3.68 1.76 1.37
C THR A 69 -4.70 2.03 2.48
N ARG A 70 -4.42 2.98 3.37
CA ARG A 70 -5.35 3.40 4.44
C ARG A 70 -6.61 4.04 3.88
N ALA A 71 -6.47 4.94 2.92
CA ALA A 71 -7.61 5.57 2.25
C ALA A 71 -8.50 4.52 1.57
N TYR A 72 -7.90 3.56 0.86
CA TYR A 72 -8.62 2.46 0.23
C TYR A 72 -9.42 1.63 1.25
N LEU A 73 -8.80 1.27 2.39
CA LEU A 73 -9.47 0.53 3.45
C LEU A 73 -10.65 1.29 4.06
N ILE A 74 -10.53 2.61 4.25
CA ILE A 74 -11.61 3.47 4.74
C ILE A 74 -12.78 3.46 3.74
N THR A 75 -12.51 3.74 2.46
CA THR A 75 -13.54 3.74 1.42
C THR A 75 -14.26 2.39 1.31
N GLN A 76 -13.55 1.27 1.43
CA GLN A 76 -14.19 -0.05 1.41
C GLN A 76 -15.00 -0.35 2.68
N ALA A 77 -14.60 0.18 3.83
CA ALA A 77 -15.38 0.06 5.06
C ALA A 77 -16.71 0.85 4.95
N GLU A 78 -16.67 2.06 4.41
CA GLU A 78 -17.85 2.90 4.15
C GLU A 78 -18.81 2.22 3.16
N ARG A 79 -18.28 1.64 2.07
CA ARG A 79 -19.09 0.89 1.10
C ARG A 79 -19.83 -0.30 1.72
N LYS A 80 -19.19 -1.04 2.63
CA LYS A 80 -19.83 -2.18 3.30
C LYS A 80 -20.91 -1.79 4.31
N GLN A 81 -20.90 -0.56 4.82
CA GLN A 81 -21.95 -0.06 5.72
C GLN A 81 -23.18 0.46 4.97
N ALA A 82 -23.03 0.76 3.68
CA ALA A 82 -24.09 1.28 2.82
C ALA A 82 -24.92 0.19 2.11
N VAL A 83 -24.62 -1.10 2.33
CA VAL A 83 -25.30 -2.28 1.78
C VAL A 83 -25.97 -3.05 2.90
#